data_AF-A0A7V6ZVK4-F1
#
_entry.id   AF-A0A7V6ZVK4-F1
#
_cell.length_a   1.000
_cell.length_b   1.000
_cell.length_c   1.000
_cell.angle_alpha   90.00
_cell.angle_beta   90.00
_cell.angle_gamma   90.00
#
_symmetry.space_group_name_H-M   'P 1'
#
loop_
_entity.id
_entity.type
_entity.pdbx_description
1 polymer ?
#
loop_
_entity_poly.entity_id
_entity_poly.type
_entity_poly.pdbx_seq_one_letter_code
_entity_poly.pdbx_strand_id
1 'polypeptide(L)' 'MDKVIEQIKHMAQQYKIKKIVLFGSRARGDYGIASDYDLAVFADGLSPGSFCIKAYF' A
#
# COMPACT_ATOMS: atom_id res chain seq x y z
N MET A 1 4.79 11.11 12.36
CA MET A 1 4.98 9.91 11.51
C MET A 1 3.61 9.30 11.30
N ASP A 2 3.24 9.02 10.06
CA ASP A 2 1.94 8.43 9.72
C ASP A 2 1.89 6.95 10.12
N LYS A 3 1.02 6.59 11.06
CA LYS A 3 0.94 5.22 11.61
C LYS A 3 0.60 4.19 10.54
N VAL A 4 -0.20 4.56 9.53
CA VAL A 4 -0.60 3.66 8.44
C VAL A 4 0.61 3.33 7.57
N ILE A 5 1.43 4.35 7.24
CA ILE A 5 2.66 4.15 6.47
C ILE A 5 3.65 3.24 7.21
N GLU A 6 3.78 3.36 8.52
CA GLU A 6 4.64 2.47 9.31
C GLU A 6 4.13 1.02 9.32
N GLN A 7 2.82 0.83 9.42
CA GLN A 7 2.21 -0.51 9.30
C GLN A 7 2.44 -1.13 7.91
N ILE A 8 2.29 -0.33 6.84
CA ILE A 8 2.56 -0.77 5.46
C ILE A 8 4.02 -1.20 5.32
N LYS A 9 4.98 -0.44 5.86
CA LYS A 9 6.40 -0.81 5.85
C LYS A 9 6.66 -2.14 6.57
N HIS A 10 6.06 -2.32 7.74
CA HIS A 10 6.19 -3.57 8.50
C HIS A 10 5.64 -4.77 7.71
N MET A 11 4.44 -4.62 7.13
CA MET A 11 3.86 -5.67 6.28
C MET A 11 4.74 -5.96 5.06
N ALA A 12 5.27 -4.93 4.39
CA ALA A 12 6.15 -5.09 3.24
C ALA A 12 7.40 -5.92 3.60
N GLN A 13 7.98 -5.69 4.78
CA GLN A 13 9.10 -6.47 5.28
C GLN A 13 8.71 -7.93 5.58
N GLN A 14 7.58 -8.14 6.26
CA GLN A 14 7.09 -9.48 6.60
C GLN A 14 6.83 -10.34 5.36
N TYR A 15 6.23 -9.77 4.32
CA TYR A 15 5.91 -10.45 3.07
C TYR A 15 7.02 -10.37 2.01
N LYS A 16 8.19 -9.81 2.35
CA LYS A 16 9.35 -9.64 1.45
C LYS A 16 8.97 -8.95 0.13
N ILE A 17 8.06 -7.97 0.21
CA ILE A 17 7.64 -7.18 -0.94
C ILE A 17 8.81 -6.31 -1.38
N LYS A 18 9.24 -6.49 -2.64
CA LYS A 18 10.44 -5.82 -3.17
C LYS A 18 10.23 -4.33 -3.37
N LYS A 19 9.01 -3.91 -3.74
CA LYS A 19 8.70 -2.52 -4.03
C LYS A 19 7.22 -2.21 -3.83
N ILE A 20 6.96 -1.13 -3.10
CA ILE A 20 5.65 -0.50 -2.95
C ILE A 20 5.80 0.97 -3.32
N VAL A 21 4.84 1.51 -4.07
CA VAL A 21 4.78 2.93 -4.43
C VAL A 21 3.46 3.49 -3.91
N LEU A 22 3.52 4.51 -3.06
CA LEU A 22 2.36 5.32 -2.70
C LEU A 22 2.08 6.29 -3.86
N PHE A 23 0.85 6.30 -4.34
CA PHE A 23 0.37 7.26 -5.33
C PHE A 23 -0.94 7.88 -4.85
N GLY A 24 -1.62 8.63 -5.72
CA GLY A 24 -2.88 9.27 -5.37
C GLY A 24 -2.69 10.49 -4.46
N SER A 25 -3.75 10.85 -3.74
CA SER A 25 -3.81 12.14 -3.03
C SER A 25 -2.83 12.24 -1.86
N ARG A 26 -2.64 11.13 -1.14
CA ARG A 26 -1.65 11.03 -0.04
C ARG A 26 -0.21 11.25 -0.52
N ALA A 27 0.11 10.82 -1.74
CA ALA A 27 1.43 11.07 -2.34
C ALA A 27 1.62 12.52 -2.79
N ARG A 28 0.56 13.17 -3.30
CA ARG A 28 0.60 14.58 -3.74
C ARG A 28 0.49 15.58 -2.59
N GLY A 29 -0.06 15.16 -1.45
CA GLY A 29 -0.30 16.01 -0.29
C GLY A 29 -1.65 16.74 -0.33
N ASP A 30 -2.52 16.45 -1.30
CA ASP A 30 -3.86 17.04 -1.45
C ASP A 30 -4.97 16.15 -0.84
N TYR A 31 -4.66 15.51 0.30
CA TYR A 31 -5.54 14.53 0.95
C TYR A 31 -6.32 15.14 2.14
N GLY A 32 -7.54 14.64 2.35
CA GLY A 32 -8.34 14.90 3.54
C GLY A 32 -8.18 13.81 4.60
N ILE A 33 -8.79 14.02 5.78
CA ILE A 33 -8.76 13.06 6.90
C ILE A 33 -9.27 11.67 6.46
N ALA A 34 -10.34 11.65 5.67
CA ALA A 34 -10.99 10.43 5.18
C ALA A 34 -10.42 9.92 3.83
N SER A 35 -9.33 10.48 3.32
CA SER A 35 -8.75 10.01 2.06
C SER A 35 -8.01 8.68 2.24
N ASP A 36 -8.24 7.76 1.31
CA ASP A 36 -7.59 6.44 1.27
C ASP A 36 -6.10 6.51 0.91
N TYR A 37 -5.41 5.36 1.01
CA TYR A 37 -4.02 5.18 0.59
C TYR A 37 -3.97 4.32 -0.68
N ASP A 38 -3.63 4.94 -1.80
CA ASP A 38 -3.44 4.23 -3.07
C ASP A 38 -2.02 3.67 -3.17
N LEU A 39 -1.90 2.34 -3.22
CA LEU A 39 -0.60 1.64 -3.24
C LEU A 39 -0.46 0.78 -4.49
N ALA A 40 0.67 0.92 -5.18
CA ALA A 40 1.08 0.00 -6.24
C ALA A 40 2.14 -0.96 -5.69
N VAL A 41 1.83 -2.26 -5.70
CA VAL A 41 2.71 -3.32 -5.21
C VAL A 41 3.32 -4.06 -6.38
N PHE A 42 4.65 -4.20 -6.37
CA PHE A 42 5.39 -4.94 -7.38
C PHE A 42 5.89 -6.25 -6.75
N ALA A 43 5.43 -7.37 -7.31
CA ALA A 43 5.81 -8.70 -6.88
C ALA A 43 5.99 -9.61 -8.10
N ASP A 44 6.88 -10.59 -7.97
CA ASP A 44 7.07 -11.63 -8.97
C ASP A 44 6.01 -12.72 -8.81
N GLY A 45 5.58 -13.34 -9.90
CA GLY A 45 4.63 -14.46 -9.86
C GLY A 45 3.19 -14.08 -9.54
N LEU A 46 2.78 -12.84 -9.81
CA LEU A 46 1.38 -12.43 -9.73
C LEU A 46 0.55 -13.21 -10.76
N SER A 47 -0.37 -14.05 -10.30
CA SER A 47 -1.38 -14.68 -11.15
C SER A 47 -2.50 -13.67 -11.48
N PRO A 48 -2.92 -13.55 -12.75
CA PRO A 48 -4.09 -12.75 -13.10
C PRO A 48 -5.33 -13.26 -12.33
N GLY A 49 -6.02 -12.37 -11.62
CA GLY A 49 -7.29 -12.66 -10.96
C GLY A 49 -7.24 -13.04 -9.47
N SER A 50 -6.07 -13.08 -8.82
CA SER A 50 -5.96 -13.49 -7.40
C SER A 50 -5.62 -12.37 -6.41
N PHE A 51 -5.55 -11.11 -6.84
CA PHE A 51 -5.17 -10.00 -5.96
C PHE A 51 -6.39 -9.14 -5.56
N CYS A 52 -7.06 -9.56 -4.48
CA CYS A 52 -7.83 -8.66 -3.64
C CYS A 52 -7.15 -8.66 -2.27
N ILE A 53 -6.26 -7.69 -2.02
CA ILE A 53 -5.88 -7.38 -0.64
C ILE A 53 -7.10 -6.70 -0.04
N LYS A 54 -7.97 -7.48 0.61
CA LYS A 54 -8.95 -6.90 1.55
C LYS A 54 -8.15 -6.40 2.74
N ALA A 55 -7.71 -5.15 2.68
CA ALA A 55 -7.26 -4.43 3.85
C ALA A 55 -8.51 -4.14 4.69
N TYR A 56 -8.75 -4.98 5.71
CA TYR A 56 -9.72 -4.67 6.75
C TYR A 56 -9.08 -3.59 7.63
N PHE A 57 -9.59 -2.36 7.53
CA PHE A 57 -9.37 -1.30 8.51
C PHE A 57 -10.54 -1.28 9.49
#